data_AF-A0A9P5YMH6-F1
#
_entry.id   AF-A0A9P5YMH6-F1
#
_cell.length_a   1.000
_cell.length_b   1.000
_cell.length_c   1.000
_cell.angle_alpha   90.00
_cell.angle_beta   90.00
_cell.angle_gamma   90.00
#
_symmetry.space_group_name_H-M   'P 1'
#
loop_
_entity.id
_entity.type
_entity.pdbx_description
1 polymer ?
#
loop_
_entity_poly.entity_id
_entity_poly.type
_entity_poly.pdbx_seq_one_letter_code
_entity_poly.pdbx_strand_id
1 'polypeptide(L)'
;ACPGIHIQFPEGQSVHTAYPFGLHVLLGDPWDYAVTQGQLVLRARGCEKKMKPNETACGPCINLRDNDVNLTRIRQRLTMGVHENSRLIFNGIASLIRITRQKDEEICRLRLRKINDAAKLTGKAVAIDNFKQWVMAVGSGKVERVDRLVRV
;
A
#
# COMPACT_ATOMS: atom_id res chain seq x y z
N ALA A 1 20.64 -18.04 29.81
CA ALA A 1 19.56 -17.02 29.74
C ALA A 1 18.62 -17.38 28.61
N CYS A 2 17.32 -17.04 28.70
CA CYS A 2 16.37 -17.34 27.62
C CYS A 2 16.69 -16.48 26.37
N PRO A 3 16.96 -17.08 25.21
CA PRO A 3 17.30 -16.32 24.00
C PRO A 3 16.11 -15.48 23.50
N GLY A 4 14.90 -16.02 23.64
CA GLY A 4 13.68 -15.45 23.06
C GLY A 4 13.35 -16.14 21.73
N ILE A 5 12.54 -15.48 20.91
CA ILE A 5 12.07 -15.97 19.62
C ILE A 5 12.68 -15.10 18.53
N HIS A 6 13.52 -15.68 17.69
CA HIS A 6 14.06 -14.99 16.53
C HIS A 6 13.04 -14.96 15.39
N ILE A 7 12.77 -13.78 14.84
CA ILE A 7 11.90 -13.62 13.69
C ILE A 7 12.74 -13.69 12.42
N GLN A 8 12.37 -14.63 11.56
CA GLN A 8 12.95 -14.82 10.24
C GLN A 8 12.33 -13.80 9.28
N PHE A 9 13.19 -13.13 8.51
CA PHE A 9 12.77 -12.21 7.46
C PHE A 9 13.21 -12.76 6.10
N PRO A 10 12.44 -12.52 5.03
CA PRO A 10 12.88 -12.87 3.68
C PRO A 10 14.21 -12.18 3.32
N GLU A 11 14.97 -12.81 2.44
CA GLU A 11 16.26 -12.28 2.01
C GLU A 11 16.13 -10.86 1.44
N GLY A 12 17.10 -10.00 1.77
CA GLY A 12 17.12 -8.59 1.34
C GLY A 12 16.15 -7.68 2.10
N GLN A 13 15.35 -8.19 3.04
CA GLN A 13 14.45 -7.37 3.85
C GLN A 13 15.07 -6.96 5.20
N SER A 14 15.00 -5.68 5.52
CA SER A 14 15.42 -5.16 6.84
C SER A 14 14.32 -5.36 7.87
N VAL A 15 14.71 -5.78 9.08
CA VAL A 15 13.80 -5.94 10.23
C VAL A 15 13.06 -4.65 10.57
N HIS A 16 13.72 -3.51 10.36
CA HIS A 16 13.17 -2.19 10.66
C HIS A 16 12.05 -1.77 9.71
N THR A 17 12.05 -2.31 8.49
CA THR A 17 11.11 -1.91 7.45
C THR A 17 10.10 -2.99 7.10
N ALA A 18 10.41 -4.25 7.35
CA ALA A 18 9.53 -5.38 7.06
C ALA A 18 8.57 -5.68 8.21
N TYR A 19 9.03 -5.57 9.46
CA TYR A 19 8.21 -5.91 10.60
C TYR A 19 7.07 -4.88 10.81
N PRO A 20 5.82 -5.31 11.01
CA PRO A 20 4.67 -4.43 11.14
C PRO A 20 4.54 -3.87 12.57
N PHE A 21 5.46 -3.00 12.98
CA PHE A 21 5.48 -2.42 14.34
C PHE A 21 4.18 -1.72 14.74
N GLY A 22 3.44 -1.18 13.77
CA GLY A 22 2.13 -0.55 14.01
C GLY A 22 1.08 -1.47 14.62
N LEU A 23 1.24 -2.80 14.50
CA LEU A 23 0.33 -3.76 15.13
C LEU A 23 0.35 -3.68 16.65
N HIS A 24 1.48 -3.29 17.22
CA HIS A 24 1.64 -3.24 18.66
C HIS A 24 0.76 -2.19 19.35
N VAL A 25 0.27 -1.20 18.60
CA VAL A 25 -0.67 -0.20 19.11
C VAL A 25 -2.04 -0.79 19.38
N LEU A 26 -2.45 -1.83 18.65
CA LEU A 26 -3.81 -2.38 18.74
C LEU A 26 -3.90 -3.73 19.45
N LEU A 27 -2.86 -4.56 19.32
CA LEU A 27 -2.93 -5.95 19.77
C LEU A 27 -2.61 -6.12 21.26
N GLY A 28 -2.01 -5.11 21.91
CA GLY A 28 -1.65 -5.18 23.32
C GLY A 28 -0.77 -6.40 23.61
N ASP A 29 0.30 -6.58 22.81
CA ASP A 29 0.91 -7.89 22.63
C ASP A 29 1.44 -8.51 23.92
N PRO A 30 1.36 -9.86 24.05
CA PRO A 30 1.92 -10.57 25.19
C PRO A 30 3.45 -10.64 25.19
N TRP A 31 4.13 -9.90 24.31
CA TRP A 31 5.58 -9.90 24.18
C TRP A 31 6.18 -8.50 24.02
N ASP A 32 7.45 -8.40 24.40
CA ASP A 32 8.32 -7.29 24.07
C ASP A 32 9.22 -7.68 22.90
N TYR A 33 9.73 -6.69 22.17
CA TYR A 33 10.64 -6.90 21.06
C TYR A 33 11.97 -6.16 21.29
N ALA A 34 13.05 -6.72 20.75
CA ALA A 34 14.36 -6.08 20.71
C ALA A 34 15.02 -6.37 19.37
N VAL A 35 15.76 -5.41 18.84
CA VAL A 35 16.65 -5.65 17.69
C VAL A 35 18.07 -5.78 18.20
N THR A 36 18.69 -6.93 18.00
CA THR A 36 20.07 -7.21 18.42
C THR A 36 20.84 -7.75 17.23
N GLN A 37 21.96 -7.11 16.87
CA GLN A 37 22.79 -7.50 15.72
C GLN A 37 21.99 -7.63 14.42
N GLY A 38 21.03 -6.72 14.20
CA GLY A 38 20.18 -6.72 13.01
C GLY A 38 19.09 -7.79 13.00
N GLN A 39 18.94 -8.60 14.05
CA GLN A 39 17.88 -9.59 14.18
C GLN A 39 16.79 -9.09 15.13
N LEU A 40 15.52 -9.30 14.75
CA LEU A 40 14.40 -9.04 15.65
C LEU A 40 14.16 -10.26 16.54
N VAL A 41 14.20 -10.02 17.84
CA VAL A 41 13.95 -11.02 18.88
C VAL A 41 12.72 -10.61 19.67
N LEU A 42 11.76 -11.51 19.78
CA LEU A 42 10.57 -11.35 20.63
C LEU A 42 10.76 -12.12 21.93
N ARG A 43 10.31 -11.55 23.05
CA ARG A 43 10.30 -12.21 24.35
C ARG A 43 8.94 -12.04 24.97
N ALA A 44 8.33 -13.14 25.40
CA ALA A 44 7.10 -13.08 26.18
C ALA A 44 7.30 -12.16 27.40
N ARG A 45 6.32 -11.33 27.75
CA ARG A 45 6.43 -10.45 28.94
C ARG A 45 6.61 -11.24 30.23
N GLY A 46 6.03 -12.44 30.29
CA GLY A 46 6.24 -13.42 31.35
C GLY A 46 7.54 -14.21 31.22
N CYS A 47 8.51 -13.81 30.39
CA CYS A 47 9.75 -14.56 30.19
C CYS A 47 10.49 -14.74 31.52
N GLU A 48 10.80 -15.99 31.85
CA GLU A 48 11.47 -16.37 33.09
C GLU A 48 12.94 -15.95 33.13
N LYS A 49 13.50 -15.49 32.00
CA LYS A 49 14.91 -15.10 31.76
C LYS A 49 15.93 -16.23 31.97
N LYS A 50 15.56 -17.28 32.69
CA LYS A 50 16.28 -18.53 32.90
C LYS A 50 15.61 -19.63 32.08
N MET A 51 16.33 -20.72 31.88
CA MET A 51 15.93 -21.82 31.02
C MET A 51 16.43 -23.11 31.65
N LYS A 52 15.68 -24.20 31.54
CA LYS A 52 16.16 -25.50 32.04
C LYS A 52 17.28 -26.03 31.14
N PRO A 53 18.15 -26.90 31.67
CA PRO A 53 19.14 -27.59 30.82
C PRO A 53 18.43 -28.30 29.66
N ASN A 54 18.98 -28.19 28.45
CA ASN A 54 18.48 -28.77 27.19
C ASN A 54 17.21 -28.15 26.57
N GLU A 55 16.65 -27.07 27.13
CA GLU A 55 15.58 -26.32 26.46
C GLU A 55 16.14 -25.29 25.47
N THR A 56 15.32 -24.87 24.49
CA THR A 56 15.69 -23.84 23.50
C THR A 56 15.19 -22.45 23.88
N ALA A 57 14.18 -22.35 24.73
CA ALA A 57 13.65 -21.13 25.33
C ALA A 57 12.84 -21.48 26.60
N CYS A 58 12.50 -20.50 27.44
CA CYS A 58 11.63 -20.75 28.60
C CYS A 58 10.17 -21.05 28.17
N GLY A 59 9.40 -21.70 29.04
CA GLY A 59 8.01 -22.10 28.80
C GLY A 59 7.12 -20.99 28.22
N PRO A 60 7.08 -19.78 28.80
CA PRO A 60 6.30 -18.66 28.25
C PRO A 60 6.69 -18.25 26.82
N CYS A 61 7.98 -18.29 26.48
CA CYS A 61 8.46 -17.98 25.14
C CYS A 61 8.17 -19.12 24.15
N ILE A 62 8.19 -20.38 24.59
CA ILE A 62 7.76 -21.52 23.77
C ILE A 62 6.26 -21.42 23.49
N ASN A 63 5.44 -21.16 24.50
CA ASN A 63 4.01 -20.99 24.35
C ASN A 63 3.68 -19.83 23.40
N LEU A 64 4.39 -18.71 23.52
CA LEU A 64 4.28 -17.60 22.58
C LEU A 64 4.64 -18.01 21.15
N ARG A 65 5.73 -18.76 20.96
CA ARG A 65 6.21 -19.20 19.64
C ARG A 65 5.21 -20.11 18.93
N ASP A 66 4.57 -20.99 19.67
CA ASP A 66 3.85 -22.14 19.13
C ASP A 66 2.32 -21.95 19.18
N ASN A 67 1.80 -21.18 20.14
CA ASN A 67 0.36 -21.06 20.39
C ASN A 67 -0.21 -19.64 20.20
N ASP A 68 0.62 -18.61 20.00
CA ASP A 68 0.10 -17.25 19.80
C ASP A 68 -0.38 -17.01 18.36
N VAL A 69 -1.67 -16.73 18.24
CA VAL A 69 -2.36 -16.52 16.97
C VAL A 69 -1.87 -15.25 16.26
N ASN A 70 -1.56 -14.18 17.01
CA ASN A 70 -1.13 -12.92 16.43
C ASN A 70 0.28 -13.05 15.85
N LEU A 71 1.20 -13.66 16.59
CA LEU A 71 2.56 -13.93 16.13
C LEU A 71 2.56 -14.85 14.90
N THR A 72 1.72 -15.88 14.90
CA THR A 72 1.54 -16.77 13.74
C THR A 72 1.10 -15.99 12.50
N ARG A 73 0.10 -15.11 12.64
CA ARG A 73 -0.39 -14.26 11.53
C ARG A 73 0.66 -13.25 11.06
N ILE A 74 1.48 -12.70 11.96
CA ILE A 74 2.57 -11.80 11.60
C ILE A 74 3.60 -12.55 10.74
N ARG A 75 4.02 -13.74 11.16
CA ARG A 75 4.95 -14.58 10.40
C ARG A 75 4.41 -14.93 9.02
N GLN A 76 3.15 -15.36 8.95
CA GLN A 76 2.48 -15.64 7.67
C GLN A 76 2.52 -14.43 6.73
N ARG A 77 2.25 -13.23 7.23
CA ARG A 77 2.31 -12.00 6.41
C ARG A 77 3.72 -11.61 6.00
N LEU A 78 4.72 -11.85 6.84
CA LEU A 78 6.12 -11.63 6.46
C LEU A 78 6.52 -12.54 5.31
N THR A 79 6.04 -13.79 5.28
CA THR A 79 6.36 -14.77 4.24
C THR A 79 5.51 -14.60 2.99
N MET A 80 4.19 -14.48 3.13
CA MET A 80 3.23 -14.47 2.01
C MET A 80 2.90 -13.07 1.50
N GLY A 81 3.35 -12.03 2.21
CA GLY A 81 2.93 -10.65 1.97
C GLY A 81 1.60 -10.31 2.63
N VAL A 82 1.25 -9.03 2.51
CA VAL A 82 0.00 -8.45 3.04
C VAL A 82 -0.95 -8.21 1.88
N HIS A 83 -2.20 -8.66 2.01
CA HIS A 83 -3.23 -8.43 0.98
C HIS A 83 -3.48 -6.93 0.80
N GLU A 84 -3.70 -6.47 -0.43
CA GLU A 84 -3.85 -5.05 -0.80
C GLU A 84 -4.94 -4.30 -0.01
N ASN A 85 -6.07 -4.98 0.26
CA ASN A 85 -7.20 -4.43 1.01
C ASN A 85 -7.06 -4.57 2.54
N SER A 86 -5.91 -5.03 3.03
CA SER A 86 -5.66 -5.10 4.48
C SER A 86 -5.49 -3.71 5.06
N ARG A 87 -5.82 -3.56 6.35
CA ARG A 87 -5.52 -2.33 7.08
C ARG A 87 -4.01 -2.03 7.05
N LEU A 88 -3.65 -0.76 6.92
CA LEU A 88 -2.25 -0.31 6.81
C LEU A 88 -1.38 -0.73 7.99
N ILE A 89 -1.95 -0.87 9.19
CA ILE A 89 -1.26 -1.35 10.40
C ILE A 89 -0.55 -2.70 10.22
N PHE A 90 -1.02 -3.55 9.30
CA PHE A 90 -0.43 -4.87 9.06
C PHE A 90 0.81 -4.81 8.17
N ASN A 91 1.12 -3.63 7.61
CA ASN A 91 2.25 -3.42 6.72
C ASN A 91 3.46 -2.92 7.49
N GLY A 92 4.64 -3.46 7.16
CA GLY A 92 5.90 -2.81 7.49
C GLY A 92 6.11 -1.51 6.69
N ILE A 93 7.03 -0.67 7.16
CA ILE A 93 7.36 0.64 6.56
C ILE A 93 7.68 0.53 5.06
N ALA A 94 8.42 -0.50 4.63
CA ALA A 94 8.75 -0.68 3.22
C ALA A 94 7.50 -0.85 2.34
N SER A 95 6.53 -1.64 2.81
CA SER A 95 5.27 -1.84 2.08
C SER A 95 4.45 -0.54 2.07
N LEU A 96 4.43 0.21 3.18
CA LEU A 96 3.76 1.51 3.23
C LEU A 96 4.34 2.50 2.22
N ILE A 97 5.67 2.63 2.15
CA ILE A 97 6.35 3.50 1.16
C ILE A 97 5.96 3.09 -0.27
N ARG A 98 5.96 1.79 -0.56
CA ARG A 98 5.55 1.27 -1.87
C ARG A 98 4.10 1.62 -2.20
N ILE A 99 3.18 1.42 -1.25
CA ILE A 99 1.75 1.77 -1.42
C ILE A 99 1.61 3.28 -1.68
N THR A 100 2.30 4.13 -0.92
CA THR A 100 2.27 5.58 -1.12
C THR A 100 2.75 5.96 -2.52
N ARG A 101 3.89 5.45 -2.97
CA ARG A 101 4.41 5.72 -4.32
C ARG A 101 3.44 5.29 -5.43
N GLN A 102 2.86 4.08 -5.30
CA GLN A 102 1.87 3.59 -6.25
C GLN A 102 0.64 4.49 -6.31
N LYS A 103 0.19 5.01 -5.16
CA LYS A 103 -0.95 5.94 -5.10
C LYS A 103 -0.61 7.31 -5.69
N ASP A 104 0.59 7.82 -5.48
CA ASP A 104 1.04 9.06 -6.11
C ASP A 104 1.07 8.94 -7.65
N GLU A 105 1.57 7.83 -8.17
CA GLU A 105 1.56 7.53 -9.61
C GLU A 105 0.13 7.43 -10.18
N GLU A 106 -0.78 6.78 -9.45
CA GLU A 106 -2.18 6.66 -9.82
C GLU A 106 -2.88 8.03 -9.86
N ILE A 107 -2.63 8.89 -8.86
CA ILE A 107 -3.14 10.26 -8.80
C ILE A 107 -2.64 11.07 -9.99
N CYS A 108 -1.34 11.01 -10.30
CA CYS A 108 -0.76 11.70 -11.45
C CYS A 108 -1.41 11.25 -12.77
N ARG A 109 -1.61 9.94 -12.95
CA ARG A 109 -2.27 9.38 -14.13
C ARG A 109 -3.71 9.87 -14.28
N LEU A 110 -4.47 9.89 -13.18
CA LEU A 110 -5.86 10.38 -13.18
C LEU A 110 -5.95 11.87 -13.47
N ARG A 111 -5.02 12.68 -12.94
CA ARG A 111 -4.92 14.12 -13.26
C ARG A 111 -4.67 14.36 -14.75
N LEU A 112 -3.72 13.63 -15.34
CA LEU A 112 -3.42 13.75 -16.77
C LEU A 112 -4.63 13.35 -17.63
N ARG A 113 -5.30 12.24 -17.28
CA ARG A 113 -6.53 11.80 -17.97
C ARG A 113 -7.60 12.90 -17.93
N LYS A 114 -7.85 13.49 -16.75
CA LYS A 114 -8.84 14.57 -16.61
C LYS A 114 -8.53 15.77 -17.52
N ILE A 115 -7.27 16.17 -17.64
CA ILE A 115 -6.86 17.28 -18.51
C ILE A 115 -7.12 16.94 -19.98
N ASN A 116 -6.72 15.74 -20.40
CA ASN A 116 -6.92 15.28 -21.78
C ASN A 116 -8.41 15.16 -22.13
N ASP A 117 -9.22 14.64 -21.21
CA ASP A 117 -10.67 14.52 -21.39
C ASP A 117 -11.31 15.91 -21.49
N ALA A 118 -10.90 16.87 -20.66
CA ALA A 118 -11.37 18.25 -20.74
C ALA A 118 -11.02 18.89 -22.10
N ALA A 119 -9.77 18.78 -22.55
CA ALA A 119 -9.35 19.30 -23.85
C ALA A 119 -10.14 18.68 -25.01
N LYS A 120 -10.37 17.36 -24.96
CA LYS A 120 -11.17 16.63 -25.96
C LYS A 120 -12.63 17.11 -25.98
N LEU A 121 -13.22 17.35 -24.80
CA LEU A 121 -14.58 17.88 -24.69
C LEU A 121 -14.68 19.30 -25.24
N THR A 122 -13.70 20.16 -24.94
CA THR A 122 -13.64 21.52 -25.50
C THR A 122 -13.55 21.49 -27.02
N GLY A 123 -12.68 20.65 -27.60
CA GLY A 123 -12.59 20.49 -29.05
C GLY A 123 -13.90 20.03 -29.69
N LYS A 124 -14.59 19.07 -29.06
CA LYS A 124 -15.92 18.62 -29.51
C LYS A 124 -16.99 19.71 -29.39
N ALA A 125 -16.97 20.51 -28.33
CA ALA A 125 -17.90 21.61 -28.15
C ALA A 125 -17.75 22.67 -29.25
N VAL A 126 -16.50 23.03 -29.59
CA VAL A 126 -16.20 23.94 -30.71
C VAL A 126 -16.68 23.36 -32.04
N ALA A 127 -16.43 22.07 -32.31
CA ALA A 127 -16.90 21.43 -33.54
C ALA A 127 -18.43 21.43 -33.66
N ILE A 128 -19.15 21.18 -32.55
CA ILE A 128 -20.62 21.26 -32.50
C ILE A 128 -21.09 22.70 -32.74
N ASP A 129 -20.42 23.70 -32.16
CA ASP A 129 -20.81 25.10 -32.36
C ASP A 129 -20.62 25.53 -33.82
N ASN A 130 -19.47 25.18 -34.43
CA ASN A 130 -19.22 25.41 -35.85
C ASN A 130 -20.28 24.72 -36.73
N PHE A 131 -20.65 23.47 -36.42
CA PHE A 131 -21.69 22.77 -37.14
C PHE A 131 -23.06 23.47 -37.02
N LYS A 132 -23.43 23.93 -35.82
CA LYS A 132 -24.67 24.71 -35.62
C LYS A 132 -24.66 25.99 -36.46
N GLN A 133 -23.55 26.73 -36.46
CA GLN A 133 -23.40 27.95 -37.26
C GLN A 133 -23.55 27.65 -38.77
N TRP A 134 -22.94 26.56 -39.25
CA TRP A 134 -23.07 26.11 -40.62
C TRP A 134 -24.53 25.77 -40.99
N VAL A 135 -25.22 24.97 -40.19
CA VAL A 135 -26.65 24.62 -40.41
C VAL A 135 -27.52 25.88 -40.47
N MET A 136 -27.31 26.82 -39.55
CA MET A 136 -28.05 28.09 -39.53
C MET A 136 -27.79 28.93 -40.78
N ALA A 137 -26.54 28.99 -41.27
CA ALA A 137 -26.20 29.71 -42.49
C ALA A 137 -26.90 29.12 -43.72
N VAL A 138 -26.89 27.79 -43.86
CA VAL A 138 -27.59 27.06 -44.93
C VAL A 138 -29.10 27.31 -44.87
N GLY A 139 -29.72 27.14 -43.69
CA GLY A 139 -31.17 27.33 -43.51
C GLY A 139 -31.63 28.77 -43.74
N SER A 140 -30.75 29.76 -43.54
CA SER A 140 -31.07 31.18 -43.78
C SER A 140 -30.95 31.62 -45.25
N GLY A 141 -30.57 30.72 -46.17
CA GLY A 141 -30.41 31.03 -47.60
C GLY A 141 -29.20 31.93 -47.92
N LYS A 142 -28.32 32.22 -46.95
CA LYS A 142 -27.11 33.04 -47.13
C LYS A 142 -25.92 32.20 -47.58
N VAL A 143 -26.02 31.66 -48.81
CA VAL A 143 -25.07 30.67 -49.37
C VAL A 143 -23.63 31.19 -49.47
N GLU A 144 -23.42 32.50 -49.66
CA GLU A 144 -22.06 33.11 -49.71
C GLU A 144 -21.27 32.98 -48.40
N ARG A 145 -21.92 32.80 -47.24
CA ARG A 145 -21.24 32.58 -45.95
C ARG A 145 -20.85 31.12 -45.70
N VAL A 146 -21.33 30.19 -46.52
CA VAL A 146 -21.08 28.75 -46.37
C VAL A 146 -19.67 28.40 -46.87
N ASP A 147 -19.18 29.04 -47.94
CA ASP A 147 -17.84 28.79 -48.50
C ASP A 147 -16.70 29.08 -47.50
N ARG A 148 -16.90 30.04 -46.58
CA ARG A 148 -15.93 30.37 -45.52
C ARG A 148 -15.87 29.36 -44.37
N LEU A 149 -16.91 28.54 -44.18
CA LEU A 149 -16.98 27.54 -43.10
C LEU A 149 -16.54 26.14 -43.56
N VAL A 150 -16.50 25.90 -44.87
CA VAL A 150 -16.13 24.61 -45.48
C VAL A 150 -14.64 24.55 -45.85
N ARG A 151 -13.97 25.70 -46.04
CA ARG A 151 -12.52 25.77 -46.21
C ARG A 151 -11.81 25.65 -44.86
N VAL A 152 -11.54 24.41 -44.46
CA VAL A 152 -10.49 24.05 -43.48
C VAL A 152 -9.27 23.58 -44.25
#